data_AF-A0A3D4QF31-F1
#
_entry.id   AF-A0A3D4QF31-F1
#
_cell.length_a   1.000
_cell.length_b   1.000
_cell.length_c   1.000
_cell.angle_alpha   90.00
_cell.angle_beta   90.00
_cell.angle_gamma   90.00
#
_symmetry.space_group_name_H-M   'P 1'
#
loop_
_entity.id
_entity.type
_entity.pdbx_description
1 polymer ?
#
loop_
_entity_poly.entity_id
_entity_poly.type
_entity_poly.pdbx_seq_one_letter_code
_entity_poly.pdbx_strand_id
1 'polypeptide(L)'
;AAVAGAPLVSRNQVLTVIPGPLDEANLEARLAKSEAAAIMKVGRHLPKIRGVIEKLGRLDRAQYVERATMADQKVMPLADAPDTAPYFSMILVRSPEDVETTEPQT
;
A
#
# COMPACT_ATOMS: atom_id res chain seq x y z
N ALA A 1 -0.42 5.28 7.11
CA ALA A 1 -1.48 6.27 6.96
C ALA A 1 -0.99 7.63 7.42
N ALA A 2 -0.95 7.90 8.73
CA ALA A 2 -0.47 9.18 9.28
C ALA A 2 0.93 9.58 8.77
N VAL A 3 1.92 8.69 8.89
CA VAL A 3 3.28 8.93 8.36
C VAL A 3 3.32 9.06 6.83
N ALA A 4 2.32 8.50 6.14
CA ALA A 4 2.20 8.60 4.69
C ALA A 4 1.40 9.83 4.23
N GLY A 5 1.00 10.70 5.17
CA GLY A 5 0.29 11.95 4.88
C GLY A 5 -1.06 11.76 4.17
N ALA A 6 -1.66 10.56 4.25
CA ALA A 6 -2.85 10.24 3.49
C ALA A 6 -3.83 9.37 4.29
N PRO A 7 -5.15 9.58 4.11
CA PRO A 7 -6.17 8.71 4.68
C PRO A 7 -6.06 7.29 4.09
N LEU A 8 -6.52 6.29 4.85
CA LEU A 8 -6.61 4.91 4.36
C LEU A 8 -7.85 4.70 3.48
N VAL A 9 -8.96 5.30 3.89
CA VAL A 9 -10.29 5.17 3.30
C VAL A 9 -11.02 6.51 3.41
N SER A 10 -11.95 6.74 2.49
CA SER A 10 -12.84 7.90 2.47
C SER A 10 -14.30 7.44 2.43
N ARG A 11 -15.21 8.25 3.01
CA ARG A 11 -16.66 7.95 3.04
C ARG A 11 -16.94 6.56 3.64
N ASN A 12 -17.66 5.71 2.92
CA ASN A 12 -18.07 4.37 3.36
C ASN A 12 -17.12 3.26 2.88
N GLN A 13 -15.89 3.61 2.48
CA GLN A 13 -14.98 2.63 1.91
C GLN A 13 -14.52 1.59 2.92
N VAL A 14 -14.41 0.34 2.47
CA VAL A 14 -13.87 -0.78 3.23
C VAL A 14 -12.36 -0.86 3.06
N LEU A 15 -11.66 -0.92 4.19
CA LEU A 15 -10.24 -1.26 4.25
C LEU A 15 -10.05 -2.76 4.46
N THR A 16 -9.37 -3.42 3.52
CA THR A 16 -8.98 -4.82 3.67
C THR A 16 -7.53 -4.94 4.12
N VAL A 17 -7.26 -5.69 5.19
CA VAL A 17 -5.88 -6.03 5.59
C VAL A 17 -5.52 -7.41 5.03
N ILE A 18 -4.45 -7.47 4.22
CA ILE A 18 -4.04 -8.67 3.48
C ILE A 18 -2.61 -9.08 3.88
N PRO A 19 -2.34 -10.35 4.22
CA PRO A 19 -0.98 -10.81 4.46
C PRO A 19 -0.22 -10.99 3.15
N GLY A 20 0.96 -10.36 3.03
CA GLY A 20 1.86 -10.47 1.89
C GLY A 20 2.34 -11.89 1.53
N PRO A 21 2.48 -12.84 2.49
CA PRO A 21 2.85 -14.22 2.18
C PRO A 21 1.84 -15.05 1.40
N LEU A 22 0.59 -14.61 1.21
CA LEU A 22 -0.39 -15.34 0.38
C LEU A 22 0.16 -15.63 -1.01
N ASP A 23 -0.25 -16.72 -1.65
CA ASP A 23 0.06 -16.92 -3.06
C ASP A 23 -0.54 -15.81 -3.95
N GLU A 24 -0.03 -15.71 -5.17
CA GLU A 24 -0.36 -14.64 -6.10
C GLU A 24 -1.86 -14.58 -6.43
N ALA A 25 -2.48 -15.73 -6.69
CA ALA A 25 -3.90 -15.82 -7.05
C ALA A 25 -4.80 -15.35 -5.90
N ASN A 26 -4.51 -15.77 -4.67
CA ASN A 26 -5.25 -15.33 -3.50
C ASN A 26 -5.03 -13.85 -3.17
N LEU A 27 -3.82 -13.33 -3.39
CA LEU A 27 -3.52 -11.90 -3.22
C LEU A 27 -4.29 -11.06 -4.25
N GLU A 28 -4.26 -11.45 -5.52
CA GLU A 28 -4.96 -10.78 -6.61
C GLU A 28 -6.47 -10.80 -6.38
N ALA A 29 -7.05 -11.96 -6.07
CA ALA A 29 -8.49 -12.10 -5.85
C ALA A 29 -9.00 -11.23 -4.70
N ARG A 30 -8.20 -11.05 -3.64
CA ARG A 30 -8.53 -10.18 -2.50
C ARG A 30 -8.37 -8.70 -2.85
N LEU A 31 -7.28 -8.33 -3.52
CA LEU A 31 -7.05 -6.94 -3.93
C LEU A 31 -8.08 -6.46 -4.95
N ALA A 32 -8.46 -7.30 -5.92
CA ALA A 32 -9.46 -6.97 -6.93
C ALA A 32 -10.83 -6.61 -6.32
N LYS A 33 -11.21 -7.27 -5.22
CA LYS A 33 -12.46 -7.03 -4.49
C LYS A 33 -12.38 -5.93 -3.44
N SER A 34 -11.19 -5.38 -3.20
CA SER A 34 -10.97 -4.37 -2.16
C SER A 34 -11.09 -2.97 -2.73
N GLU A 35 -11.75 -2.08 -1.98
CA GLU A 35 -11.79 -0.64 -2.28
C GLU A 35 -10.46 0.01 -1.87
N ALA A 36 -10.02 -0.22 -0.63
CA ALA A 36 -8.67 0.09 -0.17
C ALA A 36 -8.04 -1.13 0.50
N ALA A 37 -6.71 -1.20 0.52
CA ALA A 37 -6.00 -2.31 1.13
C ALA A 37 -4.72 -1.90 1.87
N ALA A 38 -4.45 -2.58 2.98
CA ALA A 38 -3.15 -2.59 3.63
C ALA A 38 -2.55 -4.00 3.52
N ILE A 39 -1.42 -4.12 2.83
CA ILE A 39 -0.71 -5.38 2.67
C ILE A 39 0.42 -5.42 3.69
N MET A 40 0.35 -6.37 4.62
CA MET A 40 1.27 -6.48 5.76
C MET A 40 2.32 -7.56 5.51
N LYS A 41 3.48 -7.45 6.17
CA LYS A 41 4.59 -8.43 6.06
C LYS A 41 5.11 -8.53 4.63
N VAL A 42 5.37 -7.36 4.02
CA VAL A 42 5.79 -7.26 2.62
C VAL A 42 7.15 -7.93 2.41
N GLY A 43 8.19 -7.50 3.12
CA GLY A 43 9.51 -8.15 3.16
C GLY A 43 9.97 -8.72 1.82
N ARG A 44 10.33 -10.01 1.83
CA ARG A 44 10.73 -10.78 0.63
C ARG A 44 9.64 -10.95 -0.44
N HIS A 45 8.39 -10.66 -0.14
CA HIS A 45 7.25 -10.81 -1.06
C HIS A 45 7.01 -9.57 -1.92
N LEU A 46 7.81 -8.49 -1.74
CA LEU A 46 7.65 -7.23 -2.45
C LEU A 46 7.55 -7.39 -3.98
N PRO A 47 8.42 -8.14 -4.69
CA PRO A 47 8.32 -8.24 -6.15
C PRO A 47 6.98 -8.81 -6.63
N LYS A 48 6.52 -9.90 -6.00
CA LYS A 48 5.21 -10.51 -6.31
C LYS A 48 4.06 -9.55 -6.02
N ILE A 49 4.10 -8.88 -4.86
CA ILE A 49 3.04 -7.93 -4.48
C ILE A 49 2.98 -6.75 -5.45
N ARG A 50 4.14 -6.21 -5.85
CA ARG A 50 4.24 -5.14 -6.86
C ARG A 50 3.64 -5.58 -8.18
N GLY A 51 3.99 -6.76 -8.67
CA GLY A 51 3.46 -7.32 -9.92
C GLY A 51 1.93 -7.48 -9.89
N VAL A 52 1.34 -7.97 -8.79
CA VAL A 52 -0.12 -8.06 -8.66
C VAL A 52 -0.79 -6.69 -8.67
N ILE A 53 -0.23 -5.71 -7.94
CA ILE A 53 -0.79 -4.35 -7.89
C ILE A 53 -0.70 -3.67 -9.27
N GLU A 54 0.40 -3.86 -9.98
CA GLU A 54 0.61 -3.36 -11.34
C GLU A 54 -0.38 -3.99 -12.33
N LYS A 55 -0.55 -5.32 -12.29
CA LYS A 55 -1.55 -6.05 -13.10
C LYS A 55 -2.97 -5.53 -12.89
N LEU A 56 -3.30 -5.11 -11.66
CA LEU A 56 -4.60 -4.53 -11.31
C LEU A 56 -4.71 -3.03 -11.65
N GLY A 57 -3.68 -2.41 -12.21
CA GLY A 57 -3.67 -0.99 -12.58
C GLY A 57 -3.75 -0.04 -11.37
N ARG A 58 -3.16 -0.43 -10.24
CA ARG A 58 -3.21 0.33 -8.97
C ARG A 58 -1.84 0.78 -8.45
N LEU A 59 -0.80 0.67 -9.28
CA LEU A 59 0.59 0.99 -8.88
C LEU A 59 0.75 2.49 -8.54
N ASP A 60 0.10 3.34 -9.30
CA ASP A 60 0.02 4.80 -9.13
C ASP A 60 -0.57 5.24 -7.77
N ARG A 61 -1.40 4.37 -7.17
CA ARG A 61 -2.12 4.63 -5.92
C ARG A 61 -1.61 3.79 -4.75
N ALA A 62 -0.48 3.14 -4.93
CA ALA A 62 0.16 2.34 -3.90
C ALA A 62 1.34 3.08 -3.26
N GLN A 63 1.39 3.09 -1.93
CA GLN A 63 2.50 3.63 -1.15
C GLN A 63 3.23 2.49 -0.43
N TYR A 64 4.54 2.47 -0.57
CA TYR A 64 5.43 1.65 0.22
C TYR A 64 5.75 2.34 1.54
N VAL A 65 5.69 1.59 2.64
CA VAL A 65 6.06 2.08 3.97
C VAL A 65 6.93 1.03 4.67
N GLU A 66 8.10 1.43 5.14
CA GLU A 66 8.94 0.61 6.02
C GLU A 66 9.22 1.30 7.34
N ARG A 67 9.31 0.48 8.39
CA ARG A 67 9.71 0.87 9.76
C ARG A 67 8.94 2.10 10.26
N ALA A 68 7.64 2.17 9.95
CA ALA A 68 6.79 3.29 10.32
C ALA A 68 6.97 3.65 11.81
N THR A 69 7.06 4.94 12.13
CA THR A 69 7.29 5.49 13.48
C THR A 69 8.68 5.24 14.09
N MET A 70 9.58 4.55 13.39
CA MET A 70 10.98 4.39 13.79
C MET A 70 11.86 5.49 13.16
N ALA A 71 13.07 5.67 13.68
CA ALA A 71 14.01 6.70 13.23
C ALA A 71 14.40 6.56 11.75
N ASP A 72 14.43 5.34 11.22
CA ASP A 72 14.79 4.99 9.85
C ASP A 72 13.56 4.67 8.97
N GLN A 73 12.39 5.24 9.30
CA GLN A 73 11.20 5.07 8.48
C GLN A 73 11.42 5.56 7.05
N LYS A 74 10.81 4.88 6.08
CA LYS A 74 10.68 5.40 4.72
C LYS A 74 9.26 5.25 4.21
N VAL A 75 8.83 6.26 3.47
CA VAL A 75 7.55 6.31 2.76
C VAL A 75 7.81 6.81 1.35
N MET A 76 7.31 6.09 0.35
CA MET A 76 7.46 6.47 -1.06
C MET A 76 6.38 5.79 -1.92
N PRO A 77 6.13 6.27 -3.15
CA PRO A 77 5.35 5.52 -4.14
C PRO A 77 5.90 4.10 -4.32
N LEU A 78 5.01 3.12 -4.50
CA LEU A 78 5.43 1.74 -4.69
C LEU A 78 6.28 1.56 -5.97
N ALA A 79 6.07 2.41 -6.99
CA ALA A 79 6.88 2.43 -8.21
C ALA A 79 8.37 2.69 -7.92
N ASP A 80 8.65 3.53 -6.91
CA ASP A 80 10.01 3.93 -6.54
C ASP A 80 10.61 3.06 -5.43
N ALA A 81 9.86 2.06 -4.95
CA ALA A 81 10.30 1.19 -3.88
C ALA A 81 11.53 0.34 -4.31
N PRO A 82 12.42 -0.02 -3.36
CA PRO A 82 13.54 -0.91 -3.64
C PRO A 82 13.07 -2.32 -4.05
N ASP A 83 14.00 -3.16 -4.53
CA ASP A 83 13.69 -4.55 -4.88
C ASP A 83 13.49 -5.45 -3.64
N THR A 84 14.02 -5.04 -2.50
CA THR A 84 13.93 -5.77 -1.22
C THR A 84 13.40 -4.87 -0.11
N ALA A 85 12.69 -5.47 0.85
CA ALA A 85 12.12 -4.76 1.98
C ALA A 85 12.47 -5.43 3.32
N PRO A 86 12.62 -4.66 4.41
CA PRO A 86 12.84 -5.19 5.75
C PRO A 86 11.58 -5.85 6.30
N TYR A 87 11.72 -6.54 7.45
CA TYR A 87 10.63 -7.26 8.09
C TYR A 87 9.40 -6.38 8.39
N PHE A 88 9.62 -5.19 8.95
CA PHE A 88 8.57 -4.21 9.20
C PHE A 88 8.32 -3.36 7.96
N SER A 89 7.73 -3.95 6.94
CA SER A 89 7.29 -3.26 5.73
C SER A 89 5.84 -3.60 5.37
N MET A 90 5.16 -2.62 4.79
CA MET A 90 3.77 -2.71 4.35
C MET A 90 3.57 -1.90 3.07
N ILE A 91 2.48 -2.20 2.35
CA ILE A 91 2.01 -1.41 1.22
C ILE A 91 0.59 -0.95 1.51
N LEU A 92 0.29 0.31 1.23
CA LEU A 92 -1.04 0.90 1.33
C LEU A 92 -1.55 1.19 -0.09
N VAL A 93 -2.64 0.55 -0.50
CA VAL A 93 -3.31 0.76 -1.78
C VAL A 93 -4.60 1.52 -1.52
N ARG A 94 -4.74 2.70 -2.13
CA ARG A 94 -5.93 3.55 -1.97
C ARG A 94 -6.91 3.37 -3.13
N SER A 95 -8.18 3.68 -2.86
CA SER A 95 -9.23 3.74 -3.88
C SER A 95 -9.02 4.92 -4.84
N PRO A 96 -9.63 4.87 -6.05
CA PRO A 96 -9.54 5.95 -7.04
C PRO A 96 -10.17 7.28 -6.63
N GLU A 97 -11.05 7.33 -5.63
CA GLU A 97 -11.77 8.57 -5.31
C GLU A 97 -11.01 9.47 -4.32
N ASP A 98 -10.72 10.67 -4.82
CA ASP A 98 -10.27 11.91 -4.17
C ASP A 98 -9.15 11.77 -3.14
N VAL A 99 -7.90 11.68 -3.63
CA VAL A 99 -6.79 12.33 -2.94
C VAL A 99 -6.99 13.83 -3.16
N GLU A 100 -7.82 14.46 -2.33
CA GLU A 100 -7.83 15.92 -2.25
C GLU A 100 -6.43 16.32 -1.79
N THR A 101 -5.67 16.97 -2.69
CA THR A 101 -4.36 17.53 -2.35
C THR A 101 -4.57 18.47 -1.19
N THR A 102 -4.18 18.04 0.00
CA THR A 102 -4.25 18.87 1.19
C THR A 102 -3.20 19.96 1.03
N GLU A 103 -3.57 21.08 0.42
CA GLU A 103 -2.82 22.32 0.60
C GLU A 103 -2.88 22.66 2.10
N PRO A 104 -1.76 23.09 2.71
CA PRO A 104 -1.76 23.47 4.10
C PRO A 104 -2.70 24.68 4.26
N GLN A 105 -3.80 24.49 4.98
CA GLN A 105 -4.65 25.60 5.38
C GLN A 105 -3.87 26.44 6.40
N THR A 106 -3.71 27.71 6.05
CA THR A 106 -3.00 28.78 6.78
C THR A 106 -3.63 29.05 8.14
#